data_AF-A0A357D322-F1
#
_entry.id   AF-A0A357D322-F1
#
_cell.length_a   1.000
_cell.length_b   1.000
_cell.length_c   1.000
_cell.angle_alpha   90.00
_cell.angle_beta   90.00
_cell.angle_gamma   90.00
#
_symmetry.space_group_name_H-M   'P 1'
#
loop_
_entity.id
_entity.type
_entity.pdbx_description
1 polymer ?
#
loop_
_entity_poly.entity_id
_entity_poly.type
_entity_poly.pdbx_seq_one_letter_code
_entity_poly.pdbx_strand_id
1 'polypeptide(L)' 'PFDRPLNPNDVEEIQIDTDYVIYATGGQADDDLYYQLLAEKAAPEVYCVGDARVPGRAWEAITDANEVARSI' A
#
# COMPACT_ATOMS: atom_id res chain seq x y z
N PRO A 1 22.79 22.03 4.22
CA PRO A 1 21.50 22.09 3.50
C PRO A 1 21.60 21.20 2.27
N PHE A 2 20.89 20.07 2.26
CA PHE A 2 20.94 19.11 1.15
C PHE A 2 20.48 19.76 -0.17
N ASP A 3 21.18 19.44 -1.26
CA ASP A 3 20.81 19.88 -2.60
C ASP A 3 19.37 19.50 -2.94
N ARG A 4 18.67 20.38 -3.66
CA ARG A 4 17.33 20.13 -4.20
C ARG A 4 17.33 20.47 -5.68
N PRO A 5 17.20 19.49 -6.59
CA PRO A 5 17.08 18.05 -6.33
C PRO A 5 18.38 17.44 -5.76
N LEU A 6 18.26 16.31 -5.05
CA LEU A 6 19.42 15.55 -4.56
C LEU A 6 20.29 15.12 -5.76
N ASN A 7 21.61 15.28 -5.64
CA ASN A 7 22.56 14.84 -6.66
C ASN A 7 22.89 13.35 -6.45
N PRO A 8 22.46 12.44 -7.34
CA PRO A 8 22.71 11.00 -7.17
C PRO A 8 24.19 10.62 -7.30
N ASN A 9 25.04 11.51 -7.83
CA ASN A 9 26.48 11.30 -7.92
C ASN A 9 27.25 11.82 -6.69
N ASP A 10 26.57 12.47 -5.75
CA ASP A 10 27.14 12.99 -4.51
C ASP A 10 26.56 12.22 -3.33
N VAL A 11 27.01 10.97 -3.22
CA VAL A 11 26.60 10.03 -2.17
C VAL A 11 27.84 9.53 -1.43
N GLU A 12 27.67 9.23 -0.15
CA GLU A 12 28.68 8.57 0.67
C GLU A 12 28.13 7.24 1.19
N GLU A 13 29.00 6.24 1.30
CA GLU A 13 28.68 4.99 1.98
C GLU A 13 28.97 5.14 3.48
N ILE A 14 27.96 4.89 4.30
CA ILE A 14 28.07 4.93 5.76
C ILE A 14 27.84 3.53 6.30
N GLN A 15 28.77 3.03 7.11
CA GLN A 15 28.59 1.78 7.86
C GLN A 15 28.03 2.10 9.25
N ILE A 16 26.95 1.41 9.62
CA ILE A 16 26.31 1.54 10.94
C ILE A 16 26.34 0.17 11.60
N ASP A 17 27.04 0.06 12.73
CA ASP A 17 27.05 -1.14 13.57
C ASP A 17 25.78 -1.17 14.43
N THR A 18 24.97 -2.23 14.29
CA THR A 18 23.67 -2.36 14.97
C THR A 18 23.30 -3.82 15.15
N ASP A 19 22.59 -4.13 16.24
CA ASP A 19 22.08 -5.48 16.51
C ASP A 19 20.85 -5.82 15.66
N TYR A 20 20.05 -4.81 15.31
CA TYR A 20 18.80 -4.96 14.57
C TYR A 20 18.59 -3.85 13.55
N VAL A 21 17.90 -4.22 12.46
CA VAL A 21 17.40 -3.30 11.44
C VAL A 21 15.90 -3.51 11.33
N ILE A 22 15.13 -2.42 11.48
CA ILE A 22 13.67 -2.43 11.34
C ILE A 22 13.32 -1.80 10.00
N TYR A 23 12.70 -2.57 9.12
CA TYR A 23 12.15 -2.07 7.86
C TYR A 23 10.72 -1.57 8.08
N ALA A 24 10.54 -0.25 8.06
CA ALA A 24 9.23 0.41 8.14
C ALA A 24 8.92 1.16 6.83
N THR A 25 9.06 0.47 5.70
CA THR A 25 9.01 1.06 4.35
C THR A 25 7.60 1.23 3.77
N GLY A 26 6.55 0.93 4.54
CA GLY A 26 5.15 1.00 4.12
C GLY A 26 4.49 -0.36 4.05
N GLY A 27 3.33 -0.43 3.39
CA GLY A 27 2.56 -1.66 3.17
C GLY A 27 2.37 -1.97 1.70
N GLN A 28 2.05 -3.24 1.41
CA GLN A 28 1.63 -3.72 0.10
C GLN A 28 0.19 -4.24 0.22
N ALA A 29 -0.65 -3.95 -0.77
CA ALA A 29 -2.00 -4.49 -0.83
C ALA A 29 -1.97 -6.03 -0.98
N ASP A 30 -2.91 -6.69 -0.32
CA ASP A 30 -3.18 -8.13 -0.46
C ASP A 30 -4.53 -8.29 -1.18
N ASP A 31 -4.49 -8.28 -2.51
CA ASP A 31 -5.65 -8.32 -3.42
C ASP A 31 -5.74 -9.62 -4.25
N ASP A 32 -4.95 -10.64 -3.90
CA ASP A 32 -4.89 -11.91 -4.64
C ASP A 32 -6.27 -12.58 -4.76
N LEU A 33 -7.02 -12.63 -3.65
CA LEU A 33 -8.37 -13.20 -3.62
C LEU A 33 -9.34 -12.42 -4.50
N TYR A 34 -9.23 -11.09 -4.50
CA TYR A 34 -10.11 -10.24 -5.33
C TYR A 34 -9.91 -10.58 -6.81
N TYR A 35 -8.67 -10.64 -7.28
CA TYR A 35 -8.38 -10.97 -8.67
C TYR A 35 -8.74 -12.42 -9.02
N GLN A 36 -8.61 -13.36 -8.09
CA GLN A 36 -9.10 -14.73 -8.29
C GLN A 36 -10.62 -14.76 -8.52
N LEU A 37 -11.40 -14.08 -7.68
CA LEU A 37 -12.87 -14.04 -7.81
C LEU A 37 -13.32 -13.39 -9.12
N LEU A 38 -12.60 -12.37 -9.59
CA LEU A 38 -12.83 -11.76 -10.90
C LEU A 38 -12.58 -12.75 -12.04
N ALA A 39 -11.49 -13.51 -11.98
CA ALA A 39 -11.15 -14.52 -12.99
C ALA A 39 -12.19 -15.64 -13.06
N GLU A 40 -12.71 -16.06 -11.90
CA GLU A 40 -13.74 -17.11 -11.78
C GLU A 40 -15.16 -16.62 -12.09
N LYS A 41 -15.38 -15.31 -12.19
CA LYS A 41 -16.71 -14.68 -12.29
C LYS A 41 -17.66 -15.17 -11.18
N ALA A 42 -17.14 -15.22 -9.95
CA ALA A 42 -17.83 -15.81 -8.80
C ALA A 42 -19.16 -15.12 -8.43
N ALA A 43 -19.34 -13.86 -8.81
CA ALA A 43 -20.55 -13.07 -8.61
C ALA A 43 -20.72 -12.03 -9.73
N PRO A 44 -21.93 -11.44 -9.91
CA PRO A 44 -22.14 -10.34 -10.86
C PRO A 44 -21.26 -9.12 -10.61
N GLU A 45 -21.00 -8.83 -9.33
CA GLU A 45 -20.16 -7.72 -8.87
C GLU A 45 -19.32 -8.19 -7.67
N VAL A 46 -18.06 -7.77 -7.65
CA VAL A 46 -17.10 -8.02 -6.55
C VAL A 46 -16.36 -6.71 -6.32
N TYR A 47 -16.23 -6.29 -5.07
CA TYR A 47 -15.56 -5.03 -4.70
C TYR A 47 -14.36 -5.34 -3.79
N CYS A 48 -13.21 -4.75 -4.11
CA CYS A 48 -12.05 -4.69 -3.21
C CYS A 48 -12.08 -3.35 -2.46
N VAL A 49 -12.00 -3.37 -1.13
CA VAL A 49 -12.09 -2.16 -0.30
C VAL A 49 -11.03 -2.17 0.81
N GLY A 50 -10.62 -0.98 1.23
CA GLY A 50 -9.67 -0.78 2.32
C GLY A 50 -8.24 -1.17 1.95
N ASP A 51 -7.48 -1.64 2.94
CA ASP A 51 -6.04 -1.90 2.79
C ASP A 51 -5.73 -3.02 1.80
N ALA A 52 -6.69 -3.93 1.56
CA ALA A 52 -6.60 -4.93 0.51
C ALA A 52 -6.48 -4.28 -0.88
N ARG A 53 -7.04 -3.07 -1.08
CA ARG A 53 -6.95 -2.32 -2.34
C ARG A 53 -5.78 -1.34 -2.35
N VAL A 54 -5.68 -0.52 -1.31
CA VAL A 54 -4.61 0.48 -1.15
C VAL A 54 -4.28 0.57 0.35
N PRO A 55 -3.08 0.17 0.77
CA PRO A 55 -2.66 0.30 2.17
C PRO A 55 -2.73 1.77 2.60
N GLY A 56 -3.45 2.02 3.69
CA GLY A 56 -3.71 3.37 4.15
C GLY A 56 -3.86 3.47 5.66
N ARG A 57 -4.39 4.59 6.10
CA ARG A 57 -4.85 4.80 7.46
C ARG A 57 -6.24 4.19 7.63
N ALA A 58 -6.57 3.84 8.87
CA ALA A 58 -7.91 3.35 9.21
C ALA A 58 -9.05 4.23 8.67
N TRP A 59 -8.91 5.55 8.68
CA TRP A 59 -9.93 6.47 8.14
C TRP A 59 -10.14 6.30 6.63
N GLU A 60 -9.08 6.04 5.87
CA GLU A 60 -9.13 5.85 4.42
C GLU A 60 -9.87 4.54 4.11
N ALA A 61 -9.57 3.46 4.84
CA ALA A 61 -10.27 2.18 4.69
C ALA A 61 -11.76 2.26 5.04
N ILE A 62 -12.10 2.99 6.10
CA ILE A 62 -13.51 3.21 6.51
C ILE A 62 -14.26 4.00 5.45
N THR A 63 -13.64 5.07 4.93
CA THR A 63 -14.26 5.94 3.92
C THR A 63 -14.46 5.20 2.61
N ASP A 64 -13.46 4.43 2.18
CA ASP A 64 -13.50 3.60 0.97
C ASP A 64 -14.69 2.62 1.00
N ALA A 65 -14.83 1.87 2.09
CA ALA A 65 -15.96 0.96 2.26
C ALA A 65 -17.32 1.69 2.27
N ASN A 66 -17.40 2.86 2.91
CA ASN A 66 -18.63 3.65 2.97
C ASN A 66 -19.01 4.26 1.61
N GLU A 67 -18.04 4.65 0.77
CA GLU A 67 -18.29 5.11 -0.59
C GLU A 67 -18.89 4.01 -1.46
N VAL A 68 -18.28 2.82 -1.43
CA VAL A 68 -18.82 1.65 -2.15
C VAL A 68 -20.22 1.32 -1.65
N ALA A 69 -20.43 1.20 -0.34
CA ALA A 69 -21.73 0.85 0.26
C ALA A 69 -22.86 1.85 -0.05
N ARG A 70 -22.53 3.10 -0.39
CA ARG A 70 -23.52 4.12 -0.80
C ARG A 70 -23.89 4.06 -2.28
N SER A 71 -23.16 3.29 -3.06
CA SER A 71 -23.31 3.16 -4.51
C SER A 71 -23.95 1.85 -4.97
N ILE A 72 -24.32 0.98 -4.01
CA ILE A 72 -25.01 -0.30 -4.18
C ILE A 72 -26.42 -0.19 -3.60
#